data_AF-A0A7J3JAF1-F1
#
_entry.id   AF-A0A7J3JAF1-F1
#
_cell.length_a   1.000
_cell.length_b   1.000
_cell.length_c   1.000
_cell.angle_alpha   90.00
_cell.angle_beta   90.00
_cell.angle_gamma   90.00
#
_symmetry.space_group_name_H-M   'P 1'
#
loop_
_entity.id
_entity.type
_entity.pdbx_description
1 polymer ?
#
loop_
_entity_poly.entity_id
_entity_poly.type
_entity_poly.pdbx_seq_one_letter_code
_entity_poly.pdbx_strand_id
1 'polypeptide(L)'
;MDDTDGKTAETGLTIANTDIKLWKNGATTLANKNSGGATHISGGIYYAVLDATDTNTKGPMVMFVQVSGALPVRVECEVLDANFFDARYGDDRLQVDVREKGDSSLALTTQEKADVNAEVDGALDTAVPASPTANSINERIKTMDDAYTATRAGYLDNINNANLATVPAITSARIGYLDNINNPQLLNISSTILGRIDAAISSRSSHSAADVWSVATRSLTDKEGFRLSATGVDDVLDEVCENGLTLRQMLRIYLAALAGKSSNYGSTFRDNADSKNRIVATTDTDGNRTAVTLDGT
;
A
#
# COMPACT_ATOMS: atom_id res chain seq x y z
N MET A 1 -88.80 -13.82 -44.16
CA MET A 1 -89.71 -14.18 -45.27
C MET A 1 -91.12 -14.09 -44.71
N ASP A 2 -92.07 -13.63 -45.52
CA ASP A 2 -93.49 -13.57 -45.20
C ASP A 2 -94.01 -14.96 -44.77
N ASP A 3 -94.94 -15.00 -43.82
CA ASP A 3 -95.52 -16.23 -43.30
C ASP A 3 -96.61 -16.83 -44.20
N THR A 4 -97.15 -16.04 -45.14
CA THR A 4 -98.19 -16.51 -46.06
C THR A 4 -97.62 -17.32 -47.21
N ASP A 5 -96.51 -16.87 -47.82
CA ASP A 5 -95.92 -17.54 -48.98
C ASP A 5 -94.52 -18.14 -48.76
N GLY A 6 -93.89 -17.87 -47.62
CA GLY A 6 -92.55 -18.38 -47.27
C GLY A 6 -91.43 -17.90 -48.21
N LYS A 7 -91.69 -16.91 -49.07
CA LYS A 7 -90.81 -16.50 -50.17
C LYS A 7 -90.63 -14.99 -50.27
N THR A 8 -91.69 -14.21 -50.08
CA THR A 8 -91.64 -12.76 -50.18
C THR A 8 -90.83 -12.17 -49.02
N ALA A 9 -90.02 -11.16 -49.31
CA ALA A 9 -89.25 -10.48 -48.30
C ALA A 9 -90.17 -9.60 -47.45
N GLU A 10 -90.29 -9.93 -46.17
CA GLU A 10 -91.07 -9.12 -45.23
C GLU A 10 -90.20 -7.97 -44.68
N THR A 11 -90.51 -6.74 -45.13
CA THR A 11 -89.73 -5.53 -44.82
C THR A 11 -90.49 -4.61 -43.87
N GLY A 12 -89.78 -3.99 -42.91
CA GLY A 12 -90.38 -3.01 -41.98
C GLY A 12 -90.98 -3.63 -40.71
N LEU A 13 -90.61 -4.87 -40.37
CA LEU A 13 -91.04 -5.51 -39.12
C LEU A 13 -90.42 -4.80 -37.91
N THR A 14 -91.23 -4.62 -36.88
CA THR A 14 -90.76 -4.23 -35.55
C THR A 14 -90.53 -5.50 -34.74
N ILE A 15 -89.29 -5.98 -34.71
CA ILE A 15 -88.90 -7.18 -33.96
C ILE A 15 -88.42 -6.74 -32.57
N ALA A 16 -89.21 -6.98 -31.54
CA ALA A 16 -88.86 -6.66 -30.16
C ALA A 16 -87.89 -7.69 -29.57
N ASN A 17 -87.23 -7.35 -28.45
CA ASN A 17 -86.37 -8.30 -27.74
C ASN A 17 -87.13 -9.52 -27.21
N THR A 18 -88.44 -9.38 -26.94
CA THR A 18 -89.33 -10.47 -26.51
C THR A 18 -89.67 -11.47 -27.61
N ASP A 19 -89.55 -11.06 -28.88
CA ASP A 19 -89.78 -11.89 -30.07
C ASP A 19 -88.56 -12.76 -30.41
N ILE A 20 -87.40 -12.44 -29.79
CA ILE A 20 -86.14 -13.15 -29.94
C ILE A 20 -85.92 -13.99 -28.67
N LYS A 21 -86.00 -15.31 -28.83
CA LYS A 21 -85.81 -16.28 -27.77
C LYS A 21 -84.44 -16.95 -27.88
N LEU A 22 -83.70 -16.97 -26.78
CA LEU A 22 -82.39 -17.58 -26.66
C LEU A 22 -82.51 -18.89 -25.88
N TRP A 23 -82.09 -19.98 -26.50
CA TRP A 23 -81.86 -21.25 -25.83
C TRP A 23 -80.36 -21.41 -25.60
N LYS A 24 -79.92 -21.04 -24.39
CA LYS A 24 -78.52 -21.11 -23.97
C LYS A 24 -78.12 -22.55 -23.65
N ASN A 25 -76.83 -22.83 -23.73
CA ASN A 25 -76.28 -24.14 -23.43
C ASN A 25 -76.76 -24.66 -22.06
N GLY A 26 -77.37 -25.85 -22.02
CA GLY A 26 -77.89 -26.47 -20.81
C GLY A 26 -79.16 -25.84 -20.21
N ALA A 27 -79.76 -24.82 -20.84
CA ALA A 27 -80.98 -24.20 -20.33
C ALA A 27 -82.22 -25.10 -20.55
N THR A 28 -83.13 -25.12 -19.58
CA THR A 28 -84.42 -25.85 -19.67
C THR A 28 -85.58 -24.97 -20.12
N THR A 29 -85.36 -23.67 -20.25
CA THR A 29 -86.35 -22.68 -20.70
C THR A 29 -85.71 -21.71 -21.69
N LEU A 30 -86.54 -21.10 -22.53
CA LEU A 30 -86.10 -20.06 -23.45
C LEU A 30 -86.10 -18.71 -22.72
N ALA A 31 -84.99 -17.99 -22.79
CA ALA A 31 -84.89 -16.63 -22.29
C ALA A 31 -85.25 -15.63 -23.39
N ASN A 32 -85.83 -14.48 -23.04
CA ASN A 32 -85.86 -13.36 -23.97
C ASN A 32 -84.45 -12.83 -24.17
N LYS A 33 -84.19 -12.27 -25.35
CA LYS A 33 -83.01 -11.42 -25.51
C LYS A 33 -83.05 -10.27 -24.49
N ASN A 34 -81.91 -10.00 -23.86
CA ASN A 34 -81.81 -9.11 -22.70
C ASN A 34 -82.25 -7.66 -23.02
N SER A 35 -81.69 -7.07 -24.08
CA SER A 35 -81.98 -5.69 -24.48
C SER A 35 -81.89 -5.49 -25.99
N GLY A 36 -82.66 -4.55 -26.52
CA GLY A 36 -82.67 -4.20 -27.95
C GLY A 36 -83.37 -5.25 -28.83
N GLY A 37 -84.18 -4.77 -29.78
CA GLY A 37 -84.80 -5.60 -30.82
C GLY A 37 -83.86 -5.90 -31.99
N ALA A 38 -84.40 -6.51 -33.05
CA ALA A 38 -83.68 -6.63 -34.31
C ALA A 38 -83.94 -5.39 -35.20
N THR A 39 -82.93 -4.95 -35.92
CA THR A 39 -82.98 -3.79 -36.81
C THR A 39 -82.87 -4.24 -38.26
N HIS A 40 -83.71 -3.69 -39.13
CA HIS A 40 -83.72 -4.01 -40.56
C HIS A 40 -82.43 -3.51 -41.23
N ILE A 41 -81.79 -4.35 -42.04
CA ILE A 41 -80.62 -3.99 -42.86
C ILE A 41 -81.06 -3.75 -44.31
N SER A 42 -81.64 -4.77 -44.95
CA SER A 42 -82.08 -4.73 -46.35
C SER A 42 -82.83 -6.02 -46.71
N GLY A 43 -83.79 -5.97 -47.64
CA GLY A 43 -84.38 -7.16 -48.28
C GLY A 43 -84.94 -8.22 -47.32
N GLY A 44 -85.61 -7.80 -46.23
CA GLY A 44 -86.10 -8.69 -45.18
C GLY A 44 -85.04 -9.32 -44.27
N ILE A 45 -83.78 -8.87 -44.35
CA ILE A 45 -82.68 -9.25 -43.45
C ILE A 45 -82.62 -8.27 -42.28
N TYR A 46 -82.49 -8.80 -41.07
CA TYR A 46 -82.40 -8.06 -39.83
C TYR A 46 -81.14 -8.47 -39.05
N TYR A 47 -80.56 -7.54 -38.30
CA TYR A 47 -79.48 -7.84 -37.35
C TYR A 47 -79.93 -7.58 -35.91
N ALA A 48 -79.41 -8.36 -34.98
CA ALA A 48 -79.57 -8.14 -33.55
C ALA A 48 -78.19 -8.19 -32.88
N VAL A 49 -77.91 -7.23 -31.98
CA VAL A 49 -76.66 -7.19 -31.22
C VAL A 49 -76.86 -7.97 -29.93
N LEU A 50 -76.16 -9.07 -29.74
CA LEU A 50 -76.16 -9.79 -28.46
C LEU A 50 -75.21 -9.10 -27.47
N ASP A 51 -75.61 -9.05 -26.20
CA ASP A 51 -74.78 -8.46 -25.14
C ASP A 51 -74.19 -9.52 -24.20
N ALA A 52 -73.44 -9.07 -23.19
CA ALA A 52 -72.81 -9.94 -22.21
C ALA A 52 -73.82 -10.80 -21.43
N THR A 53 -75.06 -10.35 -21.24
CA THR A 53 -76.10 -11.15 -20.58
C THR A 53 -76.61 -12.22 -21.52
N ASP A 54 -76.79 -11.91 -22.80
CA ASP A 54 -77.19 -12.89 -23.82
C ASP A 54 -76.14 -14.00 -23.99
N THR A 55 -74.84 -13.69 -23.92
CA THR A 55 -73.73 -14.62 -24.18
C THR A 55 -72.96 -15.05 -22.93
N ASN A 56 -73.54 -14.98 -21.74
CA ASN A 56 -72.87 -15.35 -20.48
C ASN A 56 -72.71 -16.87 -20.25
N THR A 57 -73.01 -17.72 -21.22
CA THR A 57 -72.89 -19.18 -21.11
C THR A 57 -72.19 -19.72 -22.35
N LYS A 58 -71.03 -20.34 -22.16
CA LYS A 58 -70.20 -20.89 -23.24
C LYS A 58 -70.82 -22.17 -23.82
N GLY A 59 -70.54 -22.42 -25.10
CA GLY A 59 -71.00 -23.59 -25.85
C GLY A 59 -72.19 -23.28 -26.77
N PRO A 60 -72.91 -24.32 -27.25
CA PRO A 60 -73.93 -24.17 -28.28
C PRO A 60 -75.12 -23.33 -27.77
N MET A 61 -75.60 -22.44 -28.61
CA MET A 61 -76.76 -21.58 -28.37
C MET A 61 -77.64 -21.55 -29.61
N VAL A 62 -78.96 -21.60 -29.42
CA VAL A 62 -79.93 -21.47 -30.52
C VAL A 62 -80.80 -20.25 -30.28
N MET A 63 -80.93 -19.42 -31.32
CA MET A 63 -81.82 -18.27 -31.34
C MET A 63 -83.06 -18.59 -32.18
N PHE A 64 -84.23 -18.34 -31.61
CA PHE A 64 -85.51 -18.44 -32.30
C PHE A 64 -86.12 -17.05 -32.40
N VAL A 65 -86.53 -16.65 -33.60
CA VAL A 65 -87.18 -15.36 -33.85
C VAL A 65 -88.56 -15.63 -34.42
N GLN A 66 -89.59 -15.13 -33.73
CA GLN A 66 -90.97 -15.24 -34.16
C GLN A 66 -91.68 -13.91 -33.96
N VAL A 67 -92.15 -13.31 -35.05
CA VAL A 67 -92.93 -12.07 -35.07
C VAL A 67 -94.12 -12.28 -36.02
N SER A 68 -95.25 -11.62 -35.77
CA SER A 68 -96.43 -11.72 -36.64
C SER A 68 -96.10 -11.25 -38.07
N GLY A 69 -96.58 -11.95 -39.09
CA GLY A 69 -96.35 -11.62 -40.50
C GLY A 69 -95.03 -12.15 -41.06
N ALA A 70 -94.25 -12.91 -40.27
CA ALA A 70 -93.01 -13.51 -40.73
C ALA A 70 -92.86 -14.96 -40.29
N LEU A 71 -92.31 -15.78 -41.18
CA LEU A 71 -92.01 -17.18 -40.89
C LEU A 71 -90.99 -17.28 -39.73
N PRO A 72 -91.21 -18.16 -38.72
CA PRO A 72 -90.27 -18.34 -37.63
C PRO A 72 -88.89 -18.78 -38.12
N VAL A 73 -87.84 -18.14 -37.60
CA VAL A 73 -86.45 -18.42 -37.97
C VAL A 73 -85.71 -19.02 -36.78
N ARG A 74 -84.87 -20.02 -37.08
CA ARG A 74 -83.96 -20.66 -36.12
C ARG A 74 -82.53 -20.46 -36.59
N VAL A 75 -81.69 -19.91 -35.71
CA VAL A 75 -80.25 -19.71 -35.95
C VAL A 75 -79.48 -20.46 -34.88
N GLU A 76 -78.57 -21.32 -35.31
CA GLU A 76 -77.62 -21.99 -34.42
C GLU A 76 -76.32 -21.17 -34.35
N CYS A 77 -75.78 -21.01 -33.14
CA CYS A 77 -74.53 -20.30 -32.90
C CYS A 77 -73.80 -20.95 -31.72
N GLU A 78 -72.55 -20.55 -31.48
CA GLU A 78 -71.75 -21.03 -30.37
C GLU A 78 -71.12 -19.83 -29.66
N VAL A 79 -71.19 -19.82 -28.33
CA VAL A 79 -70.53 -18.83 -27.50
C VAL A 79 -69.15 -19.37 -27.14
N LEU A 80 -68.12 -18.71 -27.67
CA LEU A 80 -66.72 -19.05 -27.46
C LEU A 80 -66.09 -18.17 -26.39
N ASP A 81 -64.96 -18.63 -25.85
CA ASP A 81 -64.10 -17.77 -25.04
C ASP A 81 -63.48 -16.66 -25.89
N ALA A 82 -63.34 -15.45 -25.31
CA ALA A 82 -62.80 -14.29 -26.01
C ALA A 82 -61.40 -14.56 -26.57
N ASN A 83 -60.50 -15.13 -25.77
CA ASN A 83 -59.15 -15.46 -26.21
C ASN A 83 -59.14 -16.47 -27.38
N PHE A 84 -60.09 -17.41 -27.42
CA PHE A 84 -60.20 -18.38 -28.50
C PHE A 84 -60.77 -17.73 -29.77
N PHE A 85 -61.77 -16.85 -29.62
CA PHE A 85 -62.33 -16.10 -30.75
C PHE A 85 -61.28 -15.16 -31.36
N ASP A 86 -60.58 -14.40 -30.54
CA ASP A 86 -59.54 -13.45 -30.96
C ASP A 86 -58.35 -14.18 -31.59
N ALA A 87 -57.95 -15.33 -31.04
CA ALA A 87 -56.91 -16.15 -31.65
C ALA A 87 -57.32 -16.81 -32.97
N ARG A 88 -58.62 -17.02 -33.20
CA ARG A 88 -59.13 -17.68 -34.41
C ARG A 88 -59.47 -16.71 -35.54
N TYR A 89 -60.01 -15.54 -35.22
CA TYR A 89 -60.54 -14.57 -36.18
C TYR A 89 -59.89 -13.19 -36.08
N GLY A 90 -59.13 -12.91 -35.02
CA GLY A 90 -58.39 -11.65 -34.82
C GLY A 90 -56.87 -11.84 -35.01
N ASP A 91 -56.11 -10.92 -34.41
CA ASP A 91 -54.65 -10.86 -34.53
C ASP A 91 -53.90 -11.46 -33.32
N ASP A 92 -54.64 -11.89 -32.29
CA ASP A 92 -54.05 -12.38 -31.04
C ASP A 92 -53.55 -13.83 -31.18
N ARG A 93 -52.64 -14.27 -30.30
CA ARG A 93 -52.15 -15.65 -30.30
C ARG A 93 -52.96 -16.53 -29.36
N LEU A 94 -53.20 -17.78 -29.75
CA LEU A 94 -53.78 -18.76 -28.83
C LEU A 94 -52.82 -18.98 -27.66
N GLN A 95 -53.31 -18.77 -26.45
CA GLN A 95 -52.58 -19.10 -25.23
C GLN A 95 -52.46 -20.62 -25.14
N VAL A 96 -51.27 -21.12 -25.44
CA VAL A 96 -50.94 -22.53 -25.26
C VAL A 96 -50.16 -22.67 -23.97
N ASP A 97 -50.61 -23.58 -23.11
CA ASP A 97 -49.79 -23.99 -21.97
C ASP A 97 -48.64 -24.86 -22.47
N VAL A 98 -47.41 -24.40 -22.27
CA VAL A 98 -46.21 -25.15 -22.67
C VAL A 98 -45.90 -26.27 -21.66
N ARG A 99 -46.52 -26.26 -20.46
CA ARG A 99 -46.35 -27.30 -19.42
C ARG A 99 -46.78 -28.69 -19.88
N GLU A 100 -47.70 -28.80 -20.84
CA GLU A 100 -48.12 -30.10 -21.38
C GLU A 100 -47.15 -30.71 -22.41
N LYS A 101 -46.17 -29.94 -22.90
CA LYS A 101 -45.20 -30.40 -23.91
C LYS A 101 -43.79 -30.67 -23.35
N GLY A 102 -43.56 -30.49 -22.06
CA GLY A 102 -42.31 -30.82 -21.40
C GLY A 102 -42.54 -31.15 -19.93
N ASP A 103 -41.88 -32.19 -19.43
CA ASP A 103 -41.82 -32.52 -18.02
C ASP A 103 -41.55 -31.26 -17.20
N SER A 104 -42.52 -30.86 -16.37
CA SER A 104 -42.52 -30.02 -15.15
C SER A 104 -41.55 -28.83 -15.00
N SER A 105 -40.72 -28.53 -15.98
CA SER A 105 -39.53 -27.72 -15.88
C SER A 105 -39.52 -26.74 -17.04
N LEU A 106 -39.87 -25.50 -16.72
CA LEU A 106 -39.66 -24.30 -17.53
C LEU A 106 -38.15 -24.00 -17.59
N ALA A 107 -37.33 -24.98 -17.97
CA ALA A 107 -35.91 -24.79 -18.09
C ALA A 107 -35.65 -23.80 -19.22
N LEU A 108 -34.77 -22.82 -18.97
CA LEU A 108 -34.28 -21.93 -20.01
C LEU A 108 -33.77 -22.77 -21.20
N THR A 109 -34.20 -22.37 -22.39
CA THR A 109 -33.70 -22.90 -23.66
C THR A 109 -32.19 -22.69 -23.75
N THR A 110 -31.55 -23.41 -24.66
CA THR A 110 -30.10 -23.25 -24.91
C THR A 110 -29.74 -21.80 -25.23
N GLN A 111 -30.59 -21.09 -25.98
CA GLN A 111 -30.36 -19.68 -26.32
C GLN A 111 -30.48 -18.79 -25.09
N GLU A 112 -31.54 -18.94 -24.29
CA GLU A 112 -31.73 -18.13 -23.08
C GLU A 112 -30.60 -18.36 -22.06
N LYS A 113 -30.06 -19.58 -21.96
CA LYS A 113 -28.86 -19.84 -21.16
C LYS A 113 -27.62 -19.14 -21.70
N ALA A 114 -27.45 -19.12 -23.03
CA ALA A 114 -26.34 -18.44 -23.67
C ALA A 114 -26.43 -16.91 -23.47
N ASP A 115 -27.63 -16.35 -23.57
CA ASP A 115 -27.87 -14.92 -23.38
C ASP A 115 -27.59 -14.50 -21.93
N VAL A 116 -28.07 -15.27 -20.95
CA VAL A 116 -27.77 -15.03 -19.52
C VAL A 116 -26.27 -15.13 -19.24
N ASN A 117 -25.58 -16.13 -19.78
CA ASN A 117 -24.14 -16.25 -19.61
C ASN A 117 -23.40 -15.06 -20.23
N ALA A 118 -23.80 -14.62 -21.42
CA ALA A 118 -23.19 -13.45 -22.06
C ALA A 118 -23.40 -12.17 -21.26
N GLU A 119 -24.58 -11.98 -20.66
CA GLU A 119 -24.86 -10.83 -19.79
C GLU A 119 -24.01 -10.87 -18.50
N VAL A 120 -23.91 -12.04 -17.86
CA VAL A 120 -23.10 -12.24 -16.65
C VAL A 120 -21.61 -12.07 -16.94
N ASP A 121 -21.11 -12.66 -18.02
CA ASP A 121 -19.72 -12.53 -18.46
C ASP A 121 -19.38 -11.06 -18.75
N GLY A 122 -20.26 -10.34 -19.44
CA GLY A 122 -20.09 -8.91 -19.68
C GLY A 122 -20.05 -8.08 -18.40
N ALA A 123 -20.91 -8.40 -17.43
CA ALA A 123 -20.91 -7.75 -16.13
C ALA A 123 -19.63 -8.03 -15.31
N LEU A 124 -19.05 -9.22 -15.44
CA LEU A 124 -17.86 -9.65 -14.70
C LEU A 124 -16.54 -9.19 -15.35
N ASP A 125 -16.49 -9.09 -16.68
CA ASP A 125 -15.33 -8.59 -17.44
C ASP A 125 -15.22 -7.06 -17.42
N THR A 126 -16.30 -6.37 -17.03
CA THR A 126 -16.28 -4.91 -16.88
C THR A 126 -15.35 -4.50 -15.73
N ALA A 127 -14.44 -3.56 -16.00
CA ALA A 127 -13.53 -3.01 -15.00
C ALA A 127 -14.28 -2.50 -13.76
N VAL A 128 -13.68 -2.71 -12.58
CA VAL A 128 -14.27 -2.27 -11.30
C VAL A 128 -14.49 -0.74 -11.34
N PRO A 129 -15.73 -0.25 -11.20
CA PRO A 129 -16.03 1.17 -11.31
C PRO A 129 -15.45 1.96 -10.13
N ALA A 130 -15.15 3.25 -10.34
CA ALA A 130 -14.61 4.13 -9.30
C ALA A 130 -15.57 4.35 -8.11
N SER A 131 -16.87 4.19 -8.33
CA SER A 131 -17.91 4.24 -7.29
C SER A 131 -18.84 3.05 -7.46
N PRO A 132 -18.45 1.87 -6.95
CA PRO A 132 -19.27 0.68 -7.04
C PRO A 132 -20.54 0.82 -6.19
N THR A 133 -21.61 0.15 -6.62
CA THR A 133 -22.87 0.10 -5.88
C THR A 133 -22.63 -0.48 -4.48
N ALA A 134 -23.21 0.13 -3.46
CA ALA A 134 -23.09 -0.35 -2.08
C ALA A 134 -23.55 -1.82 -1.95
N ASN A 135 -22.80 -2.61 -1.20
CA ASN A 135 -22.94 -4.05 -0.98
C ASN A 135 -22.72 -4.92 -2.24
N SER A 136 -22.19 -4.37 -3.33
CA SER A 136 -21.86 -5.16 -4.52
C SER A 136 -20.51 -5.89 -4.36
N ILE A 137 -20.29 -6.90 -5.22
CA ILE A 137 -18.97 -7.55 -5.30
C ILE A 137 -17.87 -6.55 -5.69
N ASN A 138 -18.19 -5.57 -6.54
CA ASN A 138 -17.27 -4.55 -7.00
C ASN A 138 -16.83 -3.61 -5.87
N GLU A 139 -17.69 -3.36 -4.86
CA GLU A 139 -17.30 -2.62 -3.66
C GLU A 139 -16.27 -3.38 -2.83
N ARG A 140 -16.47 -4.68 -2.66
CA ARG A 140 -15.55 -5.56 -1.93
C ARG A 140 -14.20 -5.67 -2.64
N ILE A 141 -14.21 -5.86 -3.96
CA ILE A 141 -12.98 -5.91 -4.79
C ILE A 141 -12.27 -4.55 -4.74
N LYS A 142 -12.98 -3.44 -4.95
CA LYS A 142 -12.38 -2.11 -4.85
C LYS A 142 -11.71 -1.87 -3.51
N THR A 143 -12.35 -2.29 -2.42
CA THR A 143 -11.77 -2.17 -1.07
C THR A 143 -10.45 -2.92 -0.95
N MET A 144 -10.34 -4.11 -1.56
CA MET A 144 -9.10 -4.89 -1.60
C MET A 144 -8.03 -4.25 -2.49
N ASP A 145 -8.40 -3.76 -3.66
CA ASP A 145 -7.49 -3.06 -4.59
C ASP A 145 -6.95 -1.77 -3.98
N ASP A 146 -7.81 -0.96 -3.35
CA ASP A 146 -7.40 0.28 -2.67
C ASP A 146 -6.50 -0.01 -1.46
N ALA A 147 -6.69 -1.15 -0.79
CA ALA A 147 -5.79 -1.62 0.27
C ALA A 147 -4.44 -2.13 -0.27
N TYR A 148 -4.38 -2.52 -1.55
CA TYR A 148 -3.18 -2.94 -2.25
C TYR A 148 -2.55 -1.77 -3.03
N THR A 149 -2.25 -0.67 -2.33
CA THR A 149 -1.66 0.52 -2.96
C THR A 149 -0.32 0.20 -3.65
N ALA A 150 0.03 0.98 -4.67
CA ALA A 150 1.31 0.86 -5.40
C ALA A 150 2.53 0.86 -4.46
N THR A 151 2.47 1.59 -3.34
CA THR A 151 3.49 1.61 -2.30
C THR A 151 3.59 0.27 -1.56
N ARG A 152 2.46 -0.34 -1.17
CA ARG A 152 2.47 -1.67 -0.51
C ARG A 152 2.88 -2.77 -1.49
N ALA A 153 2.44 -2.70 -2.74
CA ALA A 153 2.88 -3.60 -3.81
C ALA A 153 4.41 -3.54 -4.00
N GLY A 154 4.96 -2.32 -4.08
CA GLY A 154 6.41 -2.13 -4.17
C GLY A 154 7.20 -2.66 -2.96
N TYR A 155 6.64 -2.60 -1.75
CA TYR A 155 7.26 -3.25 -0.60
C TYR A 155 7.23 -4.78 -0.68
N LEU A 156 6.15 -5.37 -1.20
CA LEU A 156 6.00 -6.82 -1.37
C LEU A 156 6.89 -7.38 -2.49
N ASP A 157 7.04 -6.67 -3.61
CA ASP A 157 7.92 -7.07 -4.72
C ASP A 157 9.40 -7.13 -4.30
N ASN A 158 9.77 -6.32 -3.29
CA ASN A 158 11.11 -6.33 -2.71
C ASN A 158 11.31 -7.44 -1.66
N ILE A 159 10.28 -8.22 -1.30
CA ILE A 159 10.41 -9.41 -0.45
C ILE A 159 10.59 -10.64 -1.35
N ASN A 160 11.83 -10.88 -1.78
CA ASN A 160 12.20 -12.10 -2.51
C ASN A 160 13.03 -13.04 -1.60
N ASN A 161 13.21 -14.30 -2.01
CA ASN A 161 13.97 -15.29 -1.24
C ASN A 161 15.43 -14.87 -0.95
N ALA A 162 16.07 -14.07 -1.81
CA ALA A 162 17.44 -13.58 -1.59
C ALA A 162 17.47 -12.48 -0.51
N ASN A 163 16.46 -11.62 -0.48
CA ASN A 163 16.26 -10.60 0.53
C ASN A 163 15.87 -11.25 1.86
N LEU A 164 15.14 -12.37 1.86
CA LEU A 164 14.77 -13.14 3.06
C LEU A 164 15.93 -13.99 3.60
N ALA A 165 16.77 -14.56 2.71
CA ALA A 165 17.95 -15.36 3.06
C ALA A 165 19.11 -14.53 3.61
N THR A 166 19.18 -13.25 3.25
CA THR A 166 20.14 -12.30 3.82
C THR A 166 19.66 -11.73 5.16
N VAL A 167 18.41 -11.97 5.58
CA VAL A 167 17.96 -11.69 6.96
C VAL A 167 18.22 -12.91 7.84
N PRO A 168 19.22 -12.91 8.73
CA PRO A 168 19.72 -14.12 9.41
C PRO A 168 18.71 -14.77 10.37
N ALA A 169 17.80 -15.64 9.93
CA ALA A 169 16.80 -16.40 10.72
C ALA A 169 15.92 -15.55 11.68
N ILE A 170 14.87 -14.90 11.17
CA ILE A 170 14.03 -13.98 11.97
C ILE A 170 13.09 -14.80 12.87
N THR A 171 13.54 -15.15 14.08
CA THR A 171 12.63 -15.57 15.15
C THR A 171 11.68 -14.40 15.45
N SER A 172 10.43 -14.65 15.88
CA SER A 172 9.41 -13.61 16.12
C SER A 172 9.88 -12.42 16.99
N ALA A 173 10.93 -12.61 17.80
CA ALA A 173 11.62 -11.54 18.51
C ALA A 173 12.20 -10.45 17.58
N ARG A 174 12.70 -10.80 16.39
CA ARG A 174 13.39 -9.86 15.49
C ARG A 174 12.47 -9.11 14.53
N ILE A 175 11.23 -9.55 14.33
CA ILE A 175 10.21 -8.72 13.65
C ILE A 175 9.93 -7.45 14.48
N GLY A 176 9.82 -7.58 15.82
CA GLY A 176 9.68 -6.42 16.72
C GLY A 176 10.92 -5.51 16.80
N TYR A 177 12.11 -6.03 16.50
CA TYR A 177 13.31 -5.19 16.36
C TYR A 177 13.34 -4.43 15.03
N LEU A 178 12.80 -4.99 13.94
CA LEU A 178 12.78 -4.34 12.63
C LEU A 178 11.77 -3.19 12.55
N ASP A 179 10.61 -3.32 13.19
CA ASP A 179 9.67 -2.20 13.37
C ASP A 179 10.27 -1.05 14.19
N ASN A 180 11.20 -1.36 15.10
CA ASN A 180 11.93 -0.37 15.89
C ASN A 180 13.15 0.23 15.15
N ILE A 181 13.66 -0.36 14.06
CA ILE A 181 14.78 0.21 13.30
C ILE A 181 14.38 1.49 12.56
N ASN A 182 13.09 1.68 12.27
CA ASN A 182 12.54 2.94 11.77
C ASN A 182 12.23 3.97 12.87
N ASN A 183 12.51 3.64 14.14
CA ASN A 183 12.43 4.60 15.23
C ASN A 183 13.66 5.53 15.16
N PRO A 184 13.51 6.85 14.99
CA PRO A 184 14.63 7.80 14.86
C PRO A 184 15.66 7.71 16.00
N GLN A 185 15.27 7.15 17.15
CA GLN A 185 16.15 6.91 18.28
C GLN A 185 17.27 5.87 17.97
N LEU A 186 17.01 4.85 17.15
CA LEU A 186 18.00 3.83 16.76
C LEU A 186 18.96 4.29 15.65
N LEU A 187 18.49 5.15 14.75
CA LEU A 187 19.34 5.82 13.74
C LEU A 187 20.38 6.74 14.43
N ASN A 188 19.98 7.43 15.50
CA ASN A 188 20.86 8.26 16.31
C ASN A 188 21.88 7.44 17.13
N ILE A 189 21.51 6.22 17.54
CA ILE A 189 22.39 5.29 18.25
C ILE A 189 23.52 4.82 17.32
N SER A 190 23.25 4.44 16.07
CA SER A 190 24.29 4.01 15.13
C SER A 190 25.28 5.12 14.77
N SER A 191 24.82 6.34 14.46
CA SER A 191 25.72 7.46 14.12
C SER A 191 26.64 7.85 15.27
N THR A 192 26.10 7.95 16.49
CA THR A 192 26.86 8.42 17.66
C THR A 192 27.82 7.35 18.16
N ILE A 193 27.41 6.08 18.18
CA ILE A 193 28.25 4.98 18.66
C ILE A 193 29.35 4.65 17.64
N LEU A 194 29.05 4.64 16.33
CA LEU A 194 30.07 4.39 15.29
C LEU A 194 31.07 5.54 15.19
N GLY A 195 30.64 6.80 15.34
CA GLY A 195 31.57 7.94 15.47
C GLY A 195 32.46 7.83 16.71
N ARG A 196 31.92 7.25 17.80
CA ARG A 196 32.69 6.81 18.97
C ARG A 196 33.38 5.46 18.77
N ILE A 197 33.54 4.91 17.59
CA ILE A 197 34.45 3.77 17.34
C ILE A 197 35.55 4.24 16.39
N ASP A 198 35.19 5.01 15.37
CA ASP A 198 36.13 5.59 14.40
C ASP A 198 37.04 6.70 14.93
N ALA A 199 36.72 7.33 16.08
CA ALA A 199 37.63 8.30 16.68
C ALA A 199 38.93 7.60 17.12
N ALA A 200 40.07 8.04 16.57
CA ALA A 200 41.40 7.55 16.90
C ALA A 200 41.60 7.47 18.42
N ILE A 201 42.15 6.35 18.91
CA ILE A 201 42.27 6.00 20.33
C ILE A 201 42.88 7.15 21.15
N SER A 202 43.84 7.89 20.57
CA SER A 202 44.52 9.03 21.20
C SER A 202 43.59 10.17 21.60
N SER A 203 42.48 10.39 20.90
CA SER A 203 41.52 11.48 21.21
C SER A 203 40.58 11.14 22.36
N ARG A 204 40.67 9.93 22.92
CA ARG A 204 39.82 9.42 24.01
C ARG A 204 40.55 9.30 25.33
N SER A 205 41.86 9.56 25.35
CA SER A 205 42.61 9.53 26.59
C SER A 205 42.13 10.67 27.48
N SER A 206 41.54 10.32 28.62
CA SER A 206 41.27 11.27 29.73
C SER A 206 42.54 11.57 30.53
N HIS A 207 43.65 10.90 30.23
CA HIS A 207 44.94 11.12 30.84
C HIS A 207 45.59 12.35 30.21
N SER A 208 45.79 13.39 31.02
CA SER A 208 46.67 14.50 30.72
C SER A 208 48.13 14.04 30.68
N ALA A 209 49.01 14.87 30.12
CA ALA A 209 50.47 14.64 30.21
C ALA A 209 50.93 14.51 31.68
N ALA A 210 50.23 15.15 32.63
CA ALA A 210 50.51 15.04 34.06
C ALA A 210 50.14 13.65 34.62
N ASP A 211 49.06 13.03 34.13
CA ASP A 211 48.66 11.66 34.51
C ASP A 211 49.64 10.63 33.97
N VAL A 212 50.27 10.91 32.82
CA VAL A 212 51.38 10.10 32.29
C VAL A 212 52.65 10.29 33.13
N TRP A 213 52.89 11.50 33.61
CA TRP A 213 54.11 11.84 34.37
C TRP A 213 54.08 11.38 35.83
N SER A 214 52.88 11.11 36.38
CA SER A 214 52.67 10.68 37.78
C SER A 214 52.80 9.17 38.02
N VAL A 215 52.96 8.36 36.96
CA VAL A 215 53.11 6.90 37.09
C VAL A 215 54.48 6.54 37.70
N ALA A 216 54.45 5.74 38.78
CA ALA A 216 55.59 5.44 39.65
C ALA A 216 56.79 4.76 38.96
N THR A 217 56.55 3.94 37.94
CA THR A 217 57.61 3.28 37.17
C THR A 217 57.32 3.40 35.68
N ARG A 218 58.25 3.97 34.93
CA ARG A 218 58.20 4.01 33.46
C ARG A 218 59.52 3.53 32.87
N SER A 219 59.44 2.60 31.94
CA SER A 219 60.58 2.24 31.09
C SER A 219 60.54 3.15 29.86
N LEU A 220 61.38 4.20 29.86
CA LEU A 220 61.64 4.99 28.66
C LEU A 220 62.62 4.18 27.80
N THR A 221 62.06 3.38 26.90
CA THR A 221 62.78 2.41 26.06
C THR A 221 63.74 3.09 25.08
N ASP A 222 63.51 4.37 24.79
CA ASP A 222 64.38 5.19 23.96
C ASP A 222 64.61 6.55 24.60
N LYS A 223 65.87 6.99 24.59
CA LYS A 223 66.32 8.30 25.09
C LYS A 223 67.03 9.08 23.98
N GLU A 224 66.93 8.63 22.73
CA GLU A 224 67.42 9.37 21.58
C GLU A 224 66.80 10.78 21.58
N GLY A 225 67.66 11.80 21.47
CA GLY A 225 67.25 13.21 21.56
C GLY A 225 67.11 13.80 22.96
N PHE A 226 67.19 13.00 24.04
CA PHE A 226 67.26 13.57 25.40
C PHE A 226 68.61 14.24 25.60
N ARG A 227 68.59 15.56 25.85
CA ARG A 227 69.78 16.35 26.18
C ARG A 227 69.51 17.10 27.48
N LEU A 228 70.56 17.27 28.29
CA LEU A 228 70.50 18.23 29.40
C LEU A 228 70.21 19.63 28.84
N SER A 229 69.40 20.40 29.55
CA SER A 229 69.16 21.80 29.21
C SER A 229 70.46 22.59 29.32
N ALA A 230 70.53 23.77 28.69
CA ALA A 230 71.69 24.66 28.86
C ALA A 230 71.98 24.94 30.34
N THR A 231 70.94 25.25 31.14
CA THR A 231 71.04 25.41 32.59
C THR A 231 71.55 24.16 33.29
N GLY A 232 71.05 22.96 32.93
CA GLY A 232 71.52 21.72 33.54
C GLY A 232 72.96 21.37 33.19
N VAL A 233 73.45 21.79 32.01
CA VAL A 233 74.88 21.69 31.67
C VAL A 233 75.70 22.67 32.50
N ASP A 234 75.20 23.89 32.71
CA ASP A 234 75.86 24.87 33.55
C ASP A 234 75.92 24.42 35.01
N ASP A 235 74.82 23.89 35.57
CA ASP A 235 74.78 23.34 36.94
C ASP A 235 75.86 22.26 37.14
N VAL A 236 76.05 21.37 36.17
CA VAL A 236 77.09 20.32 36.23
C VAL A 236 78.50 20.90 36.15
N LEU A 237 78.71 21.89 35.27
CA LEU A 237 80.03 22.50 35.09
C LEU A 237 80.39 23.46 36.25
N ASP A 238 79.39 24.03 36.90
CA ASP A 238 79.56 25.00 37.98
C ASP A 238 79.43 24.35 39.37
N GLU A 239 79.27 23.03 39.45
CA GLU A 239 79.34 22.28 40.69
C GLU A 239 80.72 22.40 41.34
N VAL A 240 80.72 22.78 42.62
CA VAL A 240 81.94 22.96 43.42
C VAL A 240 82.56 21.59 43.72
N CYS A 241 83.77 21.35 43.22
CA CYS A 241 84.45 20.08 43.35
C CYS A 241 85.47 20.09 44.49
N GLU A 242 86.51 20.93 44.39
CA GLU A 242 87.61 20.95 45.36
C GLU A 242 87.98 22.38 45.76
N ASN A 243 88.13 22.62 47.06
CA ASN A 243 88.60 23.87 47.65
C ASN A 243 87.89 25.13 47.11
N GLY A 244 86.59 25.02 46.83
CA GLY A 244 85.75 26.12 46.32
C GLY A 244 85.80 26.35 44.81
N LEU A 245 86.55 25.54 44.05
CA LEU A 245 86.61 25.62 42.60
C LEU A 245 85.54 24.74 41.95
N THR A 246 84.90 25.26 40.91
CA THR A 246 83.97 24.49 40.08
C THR A 246 84.69 23.64 39.03
N LEU A 247 84.03 22.61 38.49
CA LEU A 247 84.60 21.79 37.41
C LEU A 247 85.08 22.64 36.21
N ARG A 248 84.31 23.66 35.84
CA ARG A 248 84.66 24.63 34.79
C ARG A 248 85.92 25.41 35.14
N GLN A 249 86.03 25.86 36.38
CA GLN A 249 87.19 26.60 36.88
C GLN A 249 88.45 25.71 36.91
N MET A 250 88.32 24.47 37.36
CA MET A 250 89.41 23.49 37.37
C MET A 250 89.89 23.16 35.94
N LEU A 251 88.99 22.96 34.98
CA LEU A 251 89.38 22.67 33.60
C LEU A 251 90.17 23.82 32.97
N ARG A 252 89.83 25.07 33.30
CA ARG A 252 90.60 26.25 32.86
C ARG A 252 92.01 26.26 33.47
N ILE A 253 92.14 25.90 34.74
CA ILE A 253 93.43 25.80 35.44
C ILE A 253 94.27 24.66 34.84
N TYR A 254 93.66 23.50 34.58
CA TYR A 254 94.33 22.37 33.93
C TYR A 254 94.82 22.73 32.54
N LEU A 255 93.98 23.39 31.73
CA LEU A 255 94.37 23.83 30.39
C LEU A 255 95.57 24.78 30.45
N ALA A 256 95.61 25.69 31.43
CA ALA A 256 96.75 26.58 31.60
C ALA A 256 98.03 25.84 32.03
N ALA A 257 97.94 24.87 32.94
CA ALA A 257 99.09 24.06 33.33
C ALA A 257 99.66 23.23 32.17
N LEU A 258 98.77 22.66 31.35
CA LEU A 258 99.12 21.66 30.33
C LEU A 258 99.48 22.26 28.97
N ALA A 259 98.76 23.31 28.56
CA ALA A 259 98.89 23.92 27.24
C ALA A 259 99.16 25.42 27.29
N GLY A 260 99.09 26.04 28.48
CA GLY A 260 99.32 27.46 28.66
C GLY A 260 100.80 27.84 28.53
N LYS A 261 101.04 29.08 28.12
CA LYS A 261 102.38 29.67 28.07
C LYS A 261 102.95 29.77 29.49
N SER A 262 104.12 29.19 29.71
CA SER A 262 104.83 29.30 30.98
C SER A 262 105.84 30.45 30.95
N SER A 263 106.03 31.09 32.09
CA SER A 263 107.04 32.13 32.30
C SER A 263 107.65 32.01 33.70
N ASN A 264 108.70 32.79 33.97
CA ASN A 264 109.41 32.78 35.26
C ASN A 264 109.86 31.37 35.67
N TYR A 265 110.48 30.64 34.73
CA TYR A 265 110.98 29.28 34.94
C TYR A 265 109.90 28.27 35.39
N GLY A 266 108.68 28.41 34.87
CA GLY A 266 107.59 27.49 35.18
C GLY A 266 106.90 27.76 36.51
N SER A 267 107.04 28.97 37.05
CA SER A 267 106.28 29.43 38.22
C SER A 267 104.99 30.16 37.83
N THR A 268 104.81 30.57 36.57
CA THR A 268 103.56 31.21 36.11
C THR A 268 103.03 30.57 34.84
N PHE A 269 101.75 30.18 34.82
CA PHE A 269 101.04 29.65 33.64
C PHE A 269 99.85 30.53 33.29
N ARG A 270 99.71 30.80 31.99
CA ARG A 270 98.72 31.74 31.46
C ARG A 270 97.60 31.01 30.73
N ASP A 271 96.46 31.67 30.60
CA ASP A 271 95.37 31.18 29.77
C ASP A 271 95.74 31.17 28.28
N ASN A 272 94.96 30.46 27.47
CA ASN A 272 95.24 30.32 26.04
C ASN A 272 95.20 31.65 25.27
N ALA A 273 94.47 32.65 25.77
CA ALA A 273 94.42 33.99 25.19
C ALA A 273 95.57 34.91 25.66
N ASP A 274 96.48 34.41 26.50
CA ASP A 274 97.59 35.16 27.15
C ASP A 274 97.12 36.40 27.95
N SER A 275 95.84 36.43 28.34
CA SER A 275 95.18 37.56 28.99
C SER A 275 95.28 37.51 30.52
N LYS A 276 95.49 36.32 31.09
CA LYS A 276 95.38 36.10 32.54
C LYS A 276 96.33 35.02 33.04
N ASN A 277 96.97 35.28 34.18
CA ASN A 277 97.73 34.27 34.91
C ASN A 277 96.73 33.35 35.65
N ARG A 278 96.74 32.06 35.31
CA ARG A 278 95.83 31.05 35.88
C ARG A 278 96.45 30.28 37.04
N ILE A 279 97.77 30.12 37.00
CA ILE A 279 98.56 29.51 38.06
C ILE A 279 99.76 30.40 38.30
N VAL A 280 99.95 30.84 39.54
CA VAL A 280 101.13 31.58 39.97
C VAL A 280 101.69 30.89 41.19
N ALA A 281 102.95 30.50 41.14
CA ALA A 281 103.65 29.87 42.23
C ALA A 281 104.81 30.75 42.70
N THR A 282 105.08 30.73 44.01
CA THR A 282 106.34 31.21 44.55
C THR A 282 107.30 30.03 44.59
N THR A 283 108.52 30.22 44.08
CA THR A 283 109.57 29.20 44.13
C THR A 283 110.62 29.56 45.16
N ASP A 284 111.16 28.57 45.86
CA ASP A 284 112.37 28.73 46.65
C ASP A 284 113.63 28.75 45.74
N THR A 285 114.81 28.81 46.36
CA THR A 285 116.11 28.79 45.67
C THR A 285 116.39 27.49 44.93
N ASP A 286 115.72 26.40 45.30
CA ASP A 286 115.87 25.07 44.69
C ASP A 286 114.85 24.85 43.55
N GLY A 287 113.98 25.83 43.30
CA GLY A 287 112.93 25.77 42.28
C GLY A 287 111.67 25.02 42.72
N ASN A 288 111.55 24.63 43.99
CA ASN A 288 110.33 24.01 44.51
C ASN A 288 109.23 25.07 44.66
N ARG A 289 107.98 24.70 44.34
CA ARG A 289 106.83 25.59 44.55
C ARG A 289 106.41 25.56 46.02
N THR A 290 106.61 26.68 46.72
CA THR A 290 106.33 26.83 48.16
C THR A 290 104.97 27.47 48.46
N ALA A 291 104.36 28.15 47.49
CA ALA A 291 102.98 28.63 47.52
C ALA A 291 102.40 28.65 46.11
N VAL A 292 101.11 28.36 45.95
CA VAL A 292 100.42 28.38 44.64
C VAL A 292 99.09 29.11 44.78
N THR A 293 98.88 30.08 43.90
CA THR A 293 97.60 30.77 43.72
C THR A 293 96.98 30.33 42.40
N LEU A 294 95.71 29.93 42.47
CA LEU A 294 94.92 29.48 41.33
C LEU A 294 93.83 30.49 41.02
N ASP A 295 93.62 30.77 39.73
CA ASP A 295 92.52 31.61 39.27
C ASP A 295 91.74 30.92 38.15
N GLY A 296 90.59 30.34 38.52
CA GLY A 296 89.71 29.64 37.60
C GLY A 296 88.66 30.53 36.91
N THR A 297 88.61 31.83 37.20
CA THR A 297 87.50 32.72 36.76
C THR A 297 87.53 33.08 35.28
#